data_AF-A0A369BCD5-F1
#
_entry.id   AF-A0A369BCD5-F1
#
_cell.length_a   1.000
_cell.length_b   1.000
_cell.length_c   1.000
_cell.angle_alpha   90.00
_cell.angle_beta   90.00
_cell.angle_gamma   90.00
#
_symmetry.space_group_name_H-M   'P 1'
#
loop_
_entity.id
_entity.type
_entity.pdbx_description
1 polymer ?
#
loop_
_entity_poly.entity_id
_entity_poly.type
_entity_poly.pdbx_seq_one_letter_code
_entity_poly.pdbx_strand_id
1 'polypeptide(L)'
;MNENSAVFHLHPEEACVRMLTGEVDLERLGTASDEEAVQSLLSIKGIGRWTAEMFLIFALGREHVVSLRDIGLQRAAKWVYDMEERIDWKYLQQVEHLWAPYGSIASLYLWEAINAGHVDSGETLEQRFTKLHETL
;
A
#
# COMPACT_ATOMS: atom_id res chain seq x y z
N MET A 1 8.22 -24.67 6.30
CA MET A 1 8.89 -23.56 7.00
C MET A 1 9.98 -23.04 6.09
N ASN A 2 9.70 -22.01 5.29
CA ASN A 2 10.75 -21.26 4.61
C ASN A 2 10.65 -19.83 5.12
N GLU A 3 11.61 -19.47 5.97
CA GLU A 3 11.85 -18.14 6.53
C GLU A 3 12.35 -17.20 5.43
N ASN A 4 11.48 -16.86 4.46
CA ASN A 4 11.73 -15.75 3.54
C ASN A 4 10.86 -14.55 3.89
N SER A 5 10.59 -14.37 5.18
CA SER A 5 10.28 -13.07 5.73
C SER A 5 11.57 -12.27 5.63
N ALA A 6 11.73 -11.50 4.55
CA ALA A 6 12.61 -10.35 4.56
C ALA A 6 12.08 -9.41 5.65
N VAL A 7 12.45 -9.69 6.90
CA VAL A 7 12.37 -8.72 7.97
C VAL A 7 13.36 -7.66 7.54
N PHE A 8 12.87 -6.64 6.84
CA PHE A 8 13.63 -5.43 6.62
C PHE A 8 13.98 -4.92 8.01
N HIS A 9 15.24 -5.10 8.41
CA HIS A 9 15.74 -4.59 9.66
C HIS A 9 15.81 -3.07 9.52
N LEU A 10 14.69 -2.42 9.84
CA LEU A 10 14.71 -0.99 10.12
C LEU A 10 15.72 -0.78 11.25
N HIS A 11 16.61 0.17 11.04
CA HIS A 11 17.57 0.61 12.04
C HIS A 11 16.97 1.84 12.74
N PRO A 12 16.18 1.68 13.83
CA PRO A 12 15.58 2.83 14.51
C PRO A 12 16.64 3.82 15.01
N GLU A 13 17.82 3.33 15.38
CA GLU A 13 18.98 4.15 15.73
C GLU A 13 19.42 5.09 14.59
N GLU A 14 19.40 4.61 13.34
CA GLU A 14 19.76 5.39 12.16
C GLU A 14 18.71 6.47 11.88
N ALA A 15 17.43 6.11 12.00
CA ALA A 15 16.33 7.06 11.84
C ALA A 15 16.45 8.19 12.88
N CYS A 16 16.69 7.86 14.14
CA CYS A 16 16.92 8.84 15.21
C CYS A 16 18.12 9.73 14.92
N VAL A 17 19.26 9.17 14.50
CA VAL A 17 20.45 9.96 14.15
C VAL A 17 20.15 10.95 13.04
N ARG A 18 19.51 10.52 11.95
CA ARG A 18 19.17 11.39 10.81
C ARG A 18 18.17 12.49 11.17
N MET A 19 17.24 12.20 12.08
CA MET A 19 16.33 13.20 12.62
C MET A 19 17.08 14.23 13.48
N LEU A 20 17.99 13.77 14.36
CA LEU A 20 18.79 14.65 15.22
C LEU A 20 19.79 15.52 14.44
N THR A 21 20.33 15.03 13.32
CA THR A 21 21.22 15.80 12.44
C THR A 21 20.47 16.73 11.49
N GLY A 22 19.13 16.64 11.42
CA GLY A 22 18.29 17.41 10.50
C GLY A 22 18.34 16.94 9.05
N GLU A 23 18.95 15.78 8.78
CA GLU A 23 18.92 15.14 7.45
C GLU A 23 17.52 14.65 7.08
N VAL A 24 16.73 14.25 8.08
CA VAL A 24 15.31 13.95 7.93
C VAL A 24 14.51 14.83 8.88
N ASP A 25 13.77 15.76 8.30
CA ASP A 25 12.92 16.69 9.02
C ASP A 25 11.45 16.31 8.82
N LEU A 26 10.84 15.71 9.86
CA LEU A 26 9.46 15.26 9.81
C LEU A 26 8.45 16.39 9.61
N GLU A 27 8.75 17.61 10.09
CA GLU A 27 7.86 18.76 9.87
C GLU A 27 7.87 19.15 8.39
N ARG A 28 9.05 19.12 7.75
CA ARG A 28 9.18 19.36 6.31
C ARG A 28 8.49 18.28 5.48
N LEU A 29 8.53 17.01 5.90
CA LEU A 29 7.77 15.94 5.22
C LEU A 29 6.27 16.22 5.17
N GLY A 30 5.71 16.90 6.17
CA GLY A 30 4.29 17.28 6.20
C GLY A 30 3.88 18.24 5.08
N THR A 31 4.81 19.03 4.55
CA THR A 31 4.54 20.04 3.50
C THR A 31 5.16 19.70 2.14
N ALA A 32 6.07 18.72 2.10
CA ALA A 32 6.70 18.24 0.87
C ALA A 32 5.68 17.58 -0.09
N SER A 33 6.03 17.47 -1.36
CA SER A 33 5.31 16.56 -2.27
C SER A 33 5.52 15.10 -1.86
N ASP A 34 4.63 14.22 -2.32
CA ASP A 34 4.69 12.80 -1.96
C ASP A 34 6.01 12.15 -2.41
N GLU A 35 6.50 12.48 -3.61
CA GLU A 35 7.78 11.94 -4.11
C GLU A 35 8.98 12.49 -3.31
N GLU A 36 9.00 13.77 -2.95
CA GLU A 36 10.05 14.33 -2.10
C GLU A 36 10.07 13.68 -0.72
N ALA A 37 8.89 13.45 -0.13
CA ALA A 37 8.77 12.78 1.15
C ALA A 37 9.27 11.32 1.07
N VAL A 38 8.92 10.60 0.00
CA VAL A 38 9.45 9.24 -0.25
C VAL A 38 10.97 9.25 -0.39
N GLN A 39 11.55 10.16 -1.17
CA GLN A 39 13.00 10.22 -1.35
C GLN A 39 13.74 10.55 -0.05
N SER A 40 13.19 11.44 0.78
CA SER A 40 13.76 11.72 2.10
C SER A 40 13.75 10.48 3.00
N LEU A 41 12.63 9.75 3.05
CA LEU A 41 12.49 8.52 3.84
C LEU A 41 13.40 7.39 3.33
N LEU A 42 13.56 7.25 2.01
CA LEU A 42 14.47 6.28 1.37
C LEU A 42 15.95 6.48 1.75
N SER A 43 16.33 7.69 2.19
CA SER A 43 17.69 7.92 2.67
C SER A 43 18.01 7.15 3.96
N ILE A 44 16.99 6.82 4.76
CA ILE A 44 17.14 6.08 6.01
C ILE A 44 17.41 4.61 5.71
N LYS A 45 18.54 4.09 6.20
CA LYS A 45 18.89 2.67 6.02
C LYS A 45 17.80 1.76 6.60
N GLY A 46 17.31 0.85 5.77
CA GLY A 46 16.25 -0.09 6.13
C GLY A 46 14.84 0.37 5.75
N ILE A 47 14.65 1.59 5.26
CA ILE A 47 13.39 2.05 4.68
C ILE A 47 13.40 1.82 3.17
N GLY A 48 12.52 0.93 2.71
CA GLY A 48 12.21 0.75 1.29
C GLY A 48 11.03 1.62 0.84
N ARG A 49 10.80 1.67 -0.48
CA ARG A 49 9.71 2.48 -1.06
C ARG A 49 8.34 2.12 -0.51
N TRP A 50 8.04 0.82 -0.39
CA TRP A 50 6.78 0.37 0.22
C TRP A 50 6.61 0.91 1.65
N THR A 51 7.66 0.82 2.48
CA THR A 51 7.64 1.36 3.85
C THR A 51 7.45 2.88 3.87
N ALA A 52 8.08 3.61 2.96
CA ALA A 52 7.88 5.05 2.82
C ALA A 52 6.44 5.38 2.41
N GLU A 53 5.87 4.65 1.45
CA GLU A 53 4.47 4.80 1.03
C GLU A 53 3.49 4.51 2.18
N MET A 54 3.74 3.47 2.99
CA MET A 54 2.97 3.19 4.21
C MET A 54 3.07 4.34 5.22
N PHE A 55 4.25 4.94 5.38
CA PHE A 55 4.44 6.11 6.24
C PHE A 55 3.61 7.31 5.74
N LEU A 56 3.61 7.57 4.43
CA LEU A 56 2.80 8.65 3.85
C LEU A 56 1.30 8.45 4.12
N ILE A 57 0.79 7.22 3.97
CA ILE A 57 -0.62 6.90 4.19
C ILE A 57 -0.98 7.01 5.67
N PHE A 58 -0.26 6.31 6.55
CA PHE A 58 -0.68 6.12 7.94
C PHE A 58 -0.14 7.16 8.92
N ALA A 59 1.03 7.74 8.67
CA ALA A 59 1.64 8.74 9.55
C ALA A 59 1.38 10.16 9.06
N LEU A 60 1.46 10.42 7.74
CA LEU A 60 1.21 11.75 7.17
C LEU A 60 -0.23 11.97 6.69
N GLY A 61 -1.05 10.92 6.63
CA GLY A 61 -2.45 11.04 6.21
C GLY A 61 -2.62 11.47 4.76
N ARG A 62 -1.67 11.17 3.86
CA ARG A 62 -1.76 11.53 2.44
C ARG A 62 -2.92 10.77 1.80
N GLU A 63 -3.81 11.49 1.11
CA GLU A 63 -5.07 10.94 0.58
C GLU A 63 -4.90 10.18 -0.74
N HIS A 64 -3.85 10.49 -1.53
CA HIS A 64 -3.60 9.90 -2.85
C HIS A 64 -2.26 9.19 -2.97
N VAL A 65 -2.06 8.12 -2.19
CA VAL A 65 -0.89 7.25 -2.32
C VAL A 65 -1.35 5.82 -2.60
N VAL A 66 -0.82 5.23 -3.67
CA VAL A 66 -1.07 3.83 -4.05
C VAL A 66 0.26 3.10 -4.08
N SER A 67 0.44 2.13 -3.19
CA SER A 67 1.65 1.32 -3.18
C SER A 67 1.59 0.25 -4.27
N LEU A 68 2.07 0.58 -5.47
CA LEU A 68 2.04 -0.28 -6.65
C LEU A 68 2.73 -1.64 -6.49
N ARG A 69 3.55 -1.83 -5.45
CA ARG A 69 4.26 -3.09 -5.19
C ARG A 69 3.67 -3.87 -4.01
N ASP A 70 2.61 -3.37 -3.39
CA ASP A 70 1.94 -4.06 -2.31
C ASP A 70 1.23 -5.32 -2.84
N ILE A 71 1.70 -6.48 -2.39
CA ILE A 71 1.19 -7.78 -2.84
C ILE A 71 -0.29 -7.95 -2.48
N GLY A 72 -0.71 -7.41 -1.33
CA GLY A 72 -2.11 -7.42 -0.92
C GLY A 72 -2.97 -6.62 -1.89
N LEU A 73 -2.60 -5.36 -2.14
CA LEU A 73 -3.32 -4.50 -3.08
C LEU A 73 -3.33 -5.08 -4.50
N GLN A 74 -2.24 -5.69 -4.96
CA GLN A 74 -2.20 -6.38 -6.26
C GLN A 74 -3.24 -7.49 -6.35
N ARG A 75 -3.36 -8.33 -5.30
CA ARG A 75 -4.36 -9.40 -5.24
C ARG A 75 -5.78 -8.85 -5.16
N ALA A 76 -6.00 -7.84 -4.32
CA ALA A 76 -7.32 -7.24 -4.16
C ALA A 76 -7.78 -6.52 -5.44
N ALA A 77 -6.89 -5.81 -6.14
CA ALA A 77 -7.21 -5.19 -7.42
C ALA A 77 -7.57 -6.23 -8.48
N LYS A 78 -6.78 -7.30 -8.60
CA LYS A 78 -7.10 -8.42 -9.49
C LYS A 78 -8.50 -8.98 -9.21
N TRP A 79 -8.86 -9.14 -7.93
CA TRP A 79 -10.15 -9.66 -7.51
C TRP A 79 -11.32 -8.69 -7.77
N VAL A 80 -11.18 -7.41 -7.43
CA VAL A 80 -12.24 -6.40 -7.61
C VAL A 80 -12.59 -6.21 -9.09
N TYR A 81 -11.58 -6.22 -9.96
CA TYR A 81 -11.74 -5.96 -11.40
C TYR A 81 -11.82 -7.23 -12.25
N ASP A 82 -11.93 -8.41 -11.61
CA ASP A 82 -11.98 -9.73 -12.27
C ASP A 82 -10.92 -9.89 -13.37
N MET A 83 -9.67 -9.55 -13.05
CA MET A 83 -8.59 -9.52 -14.02
C MET A 83 -8.02 -10.92 -14.28
N GLU A 84 -7.70 -11.20 -15.54
CA GLU A 84 -6.96 -12.40 -15.95
C GLU A 84 -5.59 -12.49 -15.28
N GLU A 85 -5.11 -13.70 -15.04
CA GLU A 85 -3.79 -13.93 -14.44
C GLU A 85 -2.66 -13.36 -15.30
N ARG A 86 -1.73 -12.64 -14.67
CA ARG A 86 -0.57 -12.03 -15.30
C ARG A 86 0.71 -12.47 -14.62
N ILE A 87 1.70 -12.82 -15.43
CA ILE A 87 3.03 -13.21 -14.96
C ILE A 87 3.76 -12.02 -14.31
N ASP A 88 3.48 -10.80 -14.74
CA ASP A 88 4.18 -9.59 -14.27
C ASP A 88 3.63 -9.00 -12.97
N TRP A 89 2.48 -9.48 -12.47
CA TRP A 89 1.82 -8.99 -11.26
C TRP A 89 1.61 -7.46 -11.24
N LYS A 90 1.40 -6.84 -12.41
CA LYS A 90 1.20 -5.38 -12.55
C LYS A 90 -0.28 -5.00 -12.69
N TYR A 91 -1.13 -5.53 -11.82
CA TYR A 91 -2.58 -5.26 -11.84
C TYR A 91 -2.89 -3.80 -11.47
N LEU A 92 -2.28 -3.30 -10.39
CA LEU A 92 -2.53 -1.93 -9.90
C LEU A 92 -2.25 -0.85 -10.95
N GLN A 93 -1.21 -1.03 -11.78
CA GLN A 93 -0.86 -0.07 -12.84
C GLN A 93 -1.98 0.12 -13.87
N GLN A 94 -2.90 -0.84 -13.99
CA GLN A 94 -4.02 -0.76 -14.92
C GLN A 94 -5.19 0.05 -14.37
N VAL A 95 -5.34 0.16 -13.04
CA VAL A 95 -6.56 0.66 -12.40
C VAL A 95 -6.35 1.76 -11.38
N GLU A 96 -5.12 2.01 -10.92
CA GLU A 96 -4.85 3.02 -9.89
C GLU A 96 -5.34 4.42 -10.28
N HIS A 97 -5.33 4.74 -11.58
CA HIS A 97 -5.79 6.02 -12.11
C HIS A 97 -7.28 6.27 -11.85
N LEU A 98 -8.07 5.21 -11.68
CA LEU A 98 -9.50 5.29 -11.34
C LEU A 98 -9.73 5.76 -9.90
N TRP A 99 -8.71 5.69 -9.05
CA TRP A 99 -8.83 6.01 -7.63
C TRP A 99 -8.40 7.44 -7.31
N ALA A 100 -8.01 8.24 -8.30
CA ALA A 100 -7.68 9.63 -8.09
C ALA A 100 -8.92 10.46 -7.70
N PRO A 101 -8.80 11.41 -6.74
CA PRO A 101 -7.61 11.78 -5.96
C PRO A 101 -7.52 11.09 -4.58
N TYR A 102 -8.11 9.90 -4.41
CA TYR A 102 -8.28 9.21 -3.12
C TYR A 102 -7.72 7.78 -3.12
N GLY A 103 -6.48 7.64 -3.59
CA GLY A 103 -5.82 6.34 -3.79
C GLY A 103 -5.54 5.61 -2.48
N SER A 104 -5.23 6.36 -1.42
CA SER A 104 -5.05 5.81 -0.08
C SER A 104 -6.36 5.25 0.46
N ILE A 105 -7.47 5.96 0.24
CA ILE A 105 -8.80 5.52 0.69
C ILE A 105 -9.22 4.24 -0.04
N ALA A 106 -9.02 4.17 -1.36
CA ALA A 106 -9.24 2.94 -2.12
C ALA A 106 -8.42 1.78 -1.54
N SER A 107 -7.13 2.02 -1.24
CA SER A 107 -6.24 1.02 -0.64
C SER A 107 -6.76 0.49 0.70
N LEU A 108 -7.33 1.35 1.56
CA LEU A 108 -7.94 0.94 2.84
C LEU A 108 -9.08 -0.07 2.64
N TYR A 109 -10.00 0.17 1.70
CA TYR A 109 -11.07 -0.79 1.39
C TYR A 109 -10.54 -2.10 0.82
N LEU A 110 -9.52 -2.04 -0.04
CA LEU A 110 -8.90 -3.22 -0.61
C LEU A 110 -8.20 -4.08 0.44
N TRP A 111 -7.45 -3.46 1.37
CA TRP A 111 -6.87 -4.19 2.50
C TRP A 111 -7.93 -4.79 3.41
N GLU A 112 -9.04 -4.09 3.67
CA GLU A 112 -10.14 -4.64 4.46
C GLU A 112 -10.82 -5.83 3.77
N ALA A 113 -10.99 -5.79 2.44
CA ALA A 113 -11.49 -6.94 1.69
C ALA A 113 -10.59 -8.18 1.81
N ILE A 114 -9.27 -7.98 1.90
CA ILE A 114 -8.30 -9.07 2.19
C ILE A 114 -8.47 -9.55 3.63
N ASN A 115 -8.48 -8.63 4.59
CA ASN A 115 -8.60 -8.93 6.03
C ASN A 115 -9.88 -9.71 6.36
N ALA A 116 -11.00 -9.34 5.73
CA ALA A 116 -12.28 -10.03 5.83
C ALA A 116 -12.34 -11.37 5.06
N GLY A 117 -11.26 -11.75 4.37
CA GLY A 117 -11.15 -13.01 3.63
C GLY A 117 -11.94 -13.07 2.33
N HIS A 118 -12.39 -11.92 1.78
CA HIS A 118 -13.18 -11.90 0.54
C HIS A 118 -12.33 -12.25 -0.68
N VAL A 119 -11.11 -11.71 -0.74
CA VAL A 119 -10.18 -11.90 -1.86
C VAL A 119 -9.73 -13.36 -2.01
N ASP A 120 -9.59 -14.08 -0.90
CA ASP A 120 -9.07 -15.46 -0.88
C ASP A 120 -10.17 -16.54 -0.89
N SER A 121 -11.42 -16.13 -1.03
CA SER A 121 -12.56 -17.04 -0.94
C SER A 121 -12.81 -17.88 -2.20
N GLY A 122 -12.16 -17.55 -3.31
CA GLY A 122 -12.40 -18.19 -4.61
C GLY A 122 -13.65 -17.70 -5.35
N GLU A 123 -14.43 -16.80 -4.74
CA GLU A 123 -15.61 -16.18 -5.35
C GLU A 123 -15.26 -14.79 -5.89
N THR A 124 -15.84 -14.40 -7.02
CA THR A 124 -15.70 -13.03 -7.56
C THR A 124 -16.52 -12.04 -6.73
N LEU A 125 -16.21 -10.74 -6.87
CA LEU A 125 -16.99 -9.68 -6.23
C LEU A 125 -18.47 -9.71 -6.66
N GLU A 126 -18.74 -9.99 -7.94
CA GLU A 126 -20.11 -10.10 -8.48
C GLU A 126 -20.89 -11.27 -7.84
N GLN A 127 -20.25 -12.43 -7.70
CA GLN A 127 -20.86 -13.60 -7.05
C GLN A 127 -21.22 -13.30 -5.59
N ARG A 128 -20.34 -12.61 -4.87
CA ARG A 128 -20.60 -12.19 -3.47
C ARG A 128 -21.73 -11.18 -3.38
N PHE A 129 -21.74 -10.19 -4.27
CA PHE A 129 -22.79 -9.18 -4.33
C PHE A 129 -24.16 -9.82 -4.56
N THR A 130 -24.25 -10.79 -5.47
CA THR A 130 -25.48 -11.54 -5.76
C THR A 130 -25.99 -12.28 -4.51
N LYS A 131 -25.11 -13.02 -3.83
CA LYS A 131 -25.47 -13.77 -2.60
C LYS A 131 -25.99 -12.88 -1.47
N LEU A 132 -25.41 -11.69 -1.31
CA LEU A 132 -25.87 -10.73 -0.29
C LEU A 132 -27.31 -10.28 -0.57
N HIS A 133 -27.66 -10.04 -1.83
CA HIS A 133 -29.01 -9.64 -2.22
C HIS A 133 -30.06 -10.75 -2.10
N GLU A 134 -29.67 -12.02 -2.20
CA GLU A 134 -30.58 -13.14 -1.96
C GLU A 134 -30.87 -13.40 -0.47
N THR A 135 -30.04 -12.85 0.42
CA THR A 135 -30.11 -13.08 1.87
C THR A 135 -30.83 -11.95 2.63
N LEU A 136 -31.09 -10.82 1.95
CA LEU A 136 -31.79 -9.64 2.48
C LEU A 136 -33.26 -9.59 2.02
#